data_AF-A0A931QF51-F1
#
_entry.id   AF-A0A931QF51-F1
#
_cell.length_a   1.000
_cell.length_b   1.000
_cell.length_c   1.000
_cell.angle_alpha   90.00
_cell.angle_beta   90.00
_cell.angle_gamma   90.00
#
_symmetry.space_group_name_H-M   'P 1'
#
loop_
_entity.id
_entity.type
_entity.pdbx_description
1 polymer ?
#
loop_
_entity_poly.entity_id
_entity_poly.type
_entity_poly.pdbx_seq_one_letter_code
_entity_poly.pdbx_strand_id
1 'polypeptide(L)'
;PAGATVIGARAPLIAFNVYLTTEQVDIAKKIAKAVRQSSGGLRYVKGLGLLVDGRAQVSMNLTNFRETPIARVVEFVRREAERYGVGIHHSELVGLIPQEALVDAAIWYTQLDAFSPEQILESRLYKPEAVANSQAEPHLTFIDEVAASTAAPGGGSVAAYAGALGAALAEMVAGLTIGKKKYAEVEAEMQAIRVQAGELRRELTSAVDDDAAAFEAVMGAFKLPKETEEQQTARKAAIHMATVNAAHIPLDTVKAALKVMELAAMLVKDANLNAISDAMSGAAMTRAAITAAGYNVRINLNSLEDKSAGEKMLKELKELEKKADKIEKEIRKTMEERGGV
;
A
#
# COMPACT_ATOMS: atom_id res chain seq x y z
N PRO A 1 40.70 -16.73 -3.50
CA PRO A 1 39.96 -16.98 -2.24
C PRO A 1 38.60 -16.25 -2.24
N ALA A 2 37.49 -16.99 -2.32
CA ALA A 2 36.17 -16.39 -2.16
C ALA A 2 35.88 -16.18 -0.67
N GLY A 3 35.58 -14.95 -0.26
CA GLY A 3 35.22 -14.62 1.13
C GLY A 3 33.79 -15.03 1.49
N ALA A 4 33.46 -15.02 2.78
CA ALA A 4 32.11 -15.25 3.26
C ALA A 4 31.29 -13.94 3.27
N THR A 5 30.02 -14.01 2.91
CA THR A 5 29.06 -12.91 3.06
C THR A 5 28.08 -13.25 4.17
N VAL A 6 27.88 -12.34 5.12
CA VAL A 6 26.92 -12.51 6.23
C VAL A 6 25.78 -11.52 6.05
N ILE A 7 24.55 -12.02 5.97
CA ILE A 7 23.32 -11.24 5.95
C ILE A 7 22.61 -11.48 7.28
N GLY A 8 22.13 -10.41 7.92
CA GLY A 8 21.37 -10.50 9.16
C GLY A 8 20.48 -9.28 9.36
N ALA A 9 19.46 -9.44 10.19
CA ALA A 9 18.56 -8.36 10.60
C ALA A 9 18.78 -8.04 12.08
N ARG A 10 18.71 -6.76 12.43
CA ARG A 10 18.78 -6.27 13.82
C ARG A 10 17.90 -5.03 13.97
N ALA A 11 17.52 -4.72 15.21
CA ALA A 11 16.89 -3.43 15.50
C ALA A 11 17.82 -2.26 15.11
N PRO A 12 17.26 -1.08 14.76
CA PRO A 12 18.05 0.11 14.48
C PRO A 12 18.96 0.45 15.66
N LEU A 13 20.23 0.69 15.37
CA LEU A 13 21.23 1.08 16.36
C LEU A 13 21.37 2.60 16.33
N ILE A 14 21.33 3.24 17.51
CA ILE A 14 21.57 4.67 17.67
C ILE A 14 22.92 4.86 18.36
N ALA A 15 23.86 5.54 17.69
CA ALA A 15 25.13 5.93 18.27
C ALA A 15 25.01 7.34 18.85
N PHE A 16 25.10 7.46 20.18
CA PHE A 16 24.79 8.69 20.90
C PHE A 16 25.86 8.96 21.96
N ASN A 17 26.48 10.13 21.86
CA ASN A 17 27.56 10.55 22.75
C ASN A 17 27.07 11.65 23.69
N VAL A 18 27.53 11.63 24.93
CA VAL A 18 27.28 12.69 25.91
C VAL A 18 28.60 13.25 26.39
N TYR A 19 28.84 14.53 26.12
CA TYR A 19 30.02 15.25 26.58
C TYR A 19 29.78 15.87 27.94
N LEU A 20 30.75 15.72 28.84
CA LEU A 20 30.68 16.23 30.20
C LEU A 20 31.36 17.61 30.31
N THR A 21 31.05 18.37 31.35
CA THR A 21 31.69 19.67 31.64
C THR A 21 33.10 19.55 32.22
N THR A 22 33.79 18.43 31.98
CA THR A 22 35.11 18.11 32.53
C THR A 22 35.99 17.46 31.47
N GLU A 23 37.30 17.57 31.66
CA GLU A 23 38.33 16.89 30.86
C GLU A 23 38.76 15.55 31.51
N GLN A 24 38.24 15.25 32.70
CA GLN A 24 38.60 14.06 33.45
C GLN A 24 37.93 12.80 32.88
N VAL A 25 38.66 12.10 31.99
CA VAL A 25 38.19 10.88 31.32
C VAL A 25 37.77 9.77 32.28
N ASP A 26 38.36 9.70 33.48
CA ASP A 26 38.03 8.66 34.45
C ASP A 26 36.59 8.79 34.99
N ILE A 27 36.05 10.01 35.03
CA ILE A 27 34.63 10.24 35.34
C ILE A 27 33.76 9.64 34.24
N ALA A 28 34.06 9.93 32.96
CA ALA A 28 33.33 9.35 31.84
C ALA A 28 33.43 7.82 31.80
N LYS A 29 34.58 7.22 32.12
CA LYS A 29 34.73 5.75 32.22
C LYS A 29 33.85 5.14 33.32
N LYS A 30 33.75 5.79 34.47
CA LYS A 30 32.87 5.35 35.58
C LYS A 30 31.40 5.41 35.17
N ILE A 31 30.97 6.52 34.56
CA ILE A 31 29.60 6.70 34.09
C ILE A 31 29.28 5.70 32.96
N ALA A 32 30.18 5.51 32.00
CA ALA A 32 30.04 4.52 30.93
C ALA A 32 29.91 3.08 31.47
N LYS A 33 30.63 2.75 32.54
CA LYS A 33 30.50 1.46 33.23
C LYS A 33 29.14 1.34 33.95
N ALA A 34 28.64 2.41 34.56
CA ALA A 34 27.35 2.40 35.23
C ALA A 34 26.17 2.28 34.25
N VAL A 35 26.24 2.94 33.09
CA VAL A 35 25.12 2.98 32.13
C VAL A 35 25.01 1.72 31.28
N ARG A 36 26.12 1.04 30.95
CA ARG A 36 26.13 -0.07 30.00
C ARG A 36 25.64 -1.39 30.58
N GLN A 37 24.90 -2.16 29.78
CA GLN A 37 24.35 -3.46 30.12
C GLN A 37 25.41 -4.47 30.58
N SER A 38 26.58 -4.51 29.92
CA SER A 38 27.63 -5.50 30.22
C SER A 38 28.22 -5.37 31.63
N SER A 39 27.91 -4.29 32.34
CA SER A 39 28.34 -4.04 33.72
C SER A 39 27.15 -3.94 34.70
N GLY A 40 25.95 -4.38 34.27
CA GLY A 40 24.72 -4.38 35.08
C GLY A 40 23.86 -3.11 34.96
N GLY A 41 24.21 -2.19 34.06
CA GLY A 41 23.47 -0.96 33.81
C GLY A 41 22.19 -1.18 32.99
N LEU A 42 21.81 -0.16 32.23
CA LEU A 42 20.61 -0.18 31.39
C LEU A 42 20.72 -1.28 30.32
N ARG A 43 19.65 -2.06 30.15
CA ARG A 43 19.56 -3.04 29.06
C ARG A 43 19.63 -2.32 27.72
N TYR A 44 20.15 -3.01 26.71
CA TYR A 44 20.28 -2.51 25.34
C TYR A 44 21.20 -1.28 25.18
N VAL A 45 22.00 -0.96 26.20
CA VAL A 45 23.02 0.09 26.12
C VAL A 45 24.41 -0.52 26.19
N LYS A 46 25.25 -0.18 25.21
CA LYS A 46 26.69 -0.39 25.25
C LYS A 46 27.35 0.98 25.46
N GLY A 47 28.40 1.05 26.26
CA GLY A 47 29.00 2.33 26.63
C GLY A 47 30.51 2.27 26.89
N LEU A 48 31.20 3.34 26.50
CA LEU A 48 32.63 3.56 26.70
C LEU A 48 32.89 5.02 27.11
N GLY A 49 33.84 5.23 28.02
CA GLY A 49 34.29 6.56 28.42
C GLY A 49 35.57 6.94 27.69
N LEU A 50 35.56 8.08 27.01
CA LEU A 50 36.63 8.56 26.13
C LEU A 50 37.01 10.01 26.44
N LEU A 51 38.19 10.42 26.01
CA LEU A 51 38.60 11.83 25.96
C LEU A 51 38.63 12.23 24.48
N VAL A 52 37.83 13.21 24.09
CA VAL A 52 37.71 13.68 22.71
C VAL A 52 37.82 15.20 22.73
N ASP A 53 38.77 15.77 21.99
CA ASP A 53 39.02 17.20 21.88
C ASP A 53 39.08 17.92 23.25
N GLY A 54 39.85 17.32 24.17
CA GLY A 54 40.04 17.85 25.52
C GLY A 54 38.86 17.64 26.45
N ARG A 55 37.77 16.96 26.04
CA ARG A 55 36.55 16.82 26.85
C ARG A 55 36.21 15.35 27.11
N ALA A 56 35.81 15.05 28.34
CA ALA A 56 35.38 13.72 28.72
C ALA A 56 34.01 13.41 28.10
N GLN A 57 33.89 12.25 27.46
CA GLN A 57 32.72 11.83 26.69
C GLN A 57 32.28 10.43 27.11
N VAL A 58 30.99 10.24 27.33
CA VAL A 58 30.33 8.94 27.47
C VAL A 58 29.76 8.58 26.10
N SER A 59 30.48 7.74 25.36
CA SER A 59 30.05 7.22 24.04
C SER A 59 29.18 5.99 24.21
N MET A 60 28.01 5.97 23.56
CA MET A 60 27.04 4.89 23.73
C MET A 60 26.45 4.41 22.40
N ASN A 61 26.15 3.11 22.37
CA ASN A 61 25.32 2.50 21.33
C ASN A 61 24.06 1.94 21.98
N LEU A 62 22.90 2.49 21.60
CA LEU A 62 21.59 1.98 21.99
C LEU A 62 21.18 0.94 20.93
N THR A 63 21.16 -0.32 21.33
CA THR A 63 20.84 -1.44 20.44
C THR A 63 19.34 -1.70 20.30
N ASN A 64 18.53 -1.09 21.17
CA ASN A 64 17.07 -1.05 21.07
C ASN A 64 16.54 0.16 21.84
N PHE A 65 16.24 1.25 21.12
CA PHE A 65 15.80 2.51 21.72
C PHE A 65 14.36 2.48 22.24
N ARG A 66 13.53 1.54 21.77
CA ARG A 66 12.14 1.40 22.23
C ARG A 66 12.07 0.88 23.66
N GLU A 67 12.95 -0.07 23.98
CA GLU A 67 13.06 -0.64 25.33
C GLU A 67 13.83 0.26 26.29
N THR A 68 14.83 0.98 25.78
CA THR A 68 15.60 1.94 26.57
C THR A 68 15.71 3.27 25.81
N PRO A 69 14.75 4.18 26.02
CA PRO A 69 14.67 5.46 25.32
C PRO A 69 15.85 6.39 25.58
N ILE A 70 16.15 7.25 24.62
CA ILE A 70 17.27 8.21 24.69
C ILE A 70 17.14 9.10 25.92
N ALA A 71 15.94 9.63 26.19
CA ALA A 71 15.72 10.49 27.35
C ALA A 71 16.11 9.80 28.66
N ARG A 72 15.76 8.51 28.83
CA ARG A 72 16.14 7.72 30.02
C ARG A 72 17.65 7.57 30.13
N VAL A 73 18.36 7.33 29.02
CA VAL A 73 19.83 7.20 29.02
C VAL A 73 20.48 8.54 29.38
N VAL A 74 20.02 9.63 28.78
CA VAL A 74 20.53 10.98 29.06
C VAL A 74 20.29 11.38 30.52
N GLU A 75 19.09 11.12 31.07
CA GLU A 75 18.80 11.36 32.48
C GLU A 75 19.67 10.52 33.42
N PHE A 76 19.91 9.25 33.06
CA PHE A 76 20.80 8.39 33.84
C PHE A 76 22.23 8.95 33.86
N VAL A 77 22.76 9.33 32.69
CA VAL A 77 24.09 9.95 32.59
C VAL A 77 24.14 11.28 33.36
N ARG A 78 23.09 12.09 33.29
CA ARG A 78 23.00 13.36 34.02
C ARG A 78 23.09 13.14 35.53
N ARG A 79 22.27 12.23 36.07
CA ARG A 79 22.28 11.89 37.50
C ARG A 79 23.61 11.30 37.94
N GLU A 80 24.22 10.43 37.13
CA GLU A 80 25.53 9.87 37.44
C GLU A 80 26.65 10.92 37.36
N ALA A 81 26.59 11.87 36.43
CA ALA A 81 27.53 12.98 36.31
C ALA A 81 27.47 13.90 37.55
N GLU A 82 26.27 14.23 38.02
CA GLU A 82 26.06 15.07 39.20
C GLU A 82 26.73 14.50 40.46
N ARG A 83 26.79 13.17 40.59
CA ARG A 83 27.49 12.50 41.72
C ARG A 83 28.98 12.79 41.76
N TYR A 84 29.58 13.21 40.65
CA TYR A 84 30.97 13.61 40.54
C TYR A 84 31.15 15.13 40.47
N GLY A 85 30.08 15.92 40.70
CA GLY A 85 30.11 17.37 40.62
C GLY A 85 30.30 17.92 39.20
N VAL A 86 29.96 17.12 38.17
CA VAL A 86 30.06 17.52 36.76
C VAL A 86 28.69 17.45 36.10
N GLY A 87 28.49 18.23 35.04
CA GLY A 87 27.26 18.24 34.26
C GLY A 87 27.44 17.66 32.87
N ILE A 88 26.34 17.58 32.13
CA ILE A 88 26.36 17.39 30.68
C ILE A 88 26.61 18.75 30.03
N HIS A 89 27.64 18.84 29.20
CA HIS A 89 27.89 20.02 28.37
C HIS A 89 26.98 20.02 27.14
N HIS A 90 26.98 18.92 26.38
CA HIS A 90 26.12 18.72 25.21
C HIS A 90 26.08 17.23 24.85
N SER A 91 25.19 16.87 23.93
CA SER A 91 25.11 15.53 23.36
C SER A 91 25.29 15.58 21.85
N GLU A 92 25.76 14.49 21.27
CA GLU A 92 26.02 14.36 19.84
C GLU A 92 25.43 13.04 19.33
N LEU A 93 24.74 13.12 18.18
CA LEU A 93 24.31 11.96 17.42
C LEU A 93 25.36 11.63 16.36
N VAL A 94 25.80 10.37 16.29
CA VAL A 94 26.69 9.90 15.24
C VAL A 94 25.89 9.14 14.18
N GLY A 95 25.70 9.76 13.02
CA GLY A 95 24.95 9.19 11.90
C GLY A 95 23.46 9.55 11.94
N LEU A 96 22.60 8.58 11.60
CA LEU A 96 21.15 8.76 11.49
C LEU A 96 20.43 8.20 12.73
N ILE A 97 19.26 8.77 13.01
CA ILE A 97 18.38 8.37 14.11
C ILE A 97 16.96 8.12 13.57
N PRO A 98 16.24 7.08 14.04
CA PRO A 98 14.81 6.96 13.79
C PRO A 98 14.05 8.13 14.40
N GLN A 99 13.15 8.77 13.63
CA GLN A 99 12.34 9.91 14.08
C GLN A 99 11.62 9.64 15.41
N GLU A 100 11.05 8.44 15.55
CA GLU A 100 10.38 7.94 16.77
C GLU A 100 11.20 8.20 18.04
N ALA A 101 12.52 7.96 18.00
CA ALA A 101 13.39 8.12 19.17
C ALA A 101 13.53 9.57 19.64
N LEU A 102 13.45 10.54 18.72
CA LEU A 102 13.46 11.96 19.05
C LEU A 102 12.10 12.43 19.57
N VAL A 103 11.02 11.92 18.97
CA VAL A 103 9.65 12.22 19.40
C VAL A 103 9.41 11.72 20.82
N ASP A 104 9.80 10.48 21.13
CA ASP A 104 9.72 9.92 22.48
C ASP A 104 10.47 10.78 23.51
N ALA A 105 11.66 11.26 23.14
CA ALA A 105 12.44 12.15 24.00
C ALA A 105 11.72 13.50 24.20
N ALA A 106 11.15 14.07 23.15
CA ALA A 106 10.38 15.31 23.23
C ALA A 106 9.16 15.14 24.15
N ILE A 107 8.38 14.07 24.00
CA ILE A 107 7.24 13.75 24.87
C ILE A 107 7.70 13.63 26.32
N TRP A 108 8.80 12.91 26.59
CA TRP A 108 9.36 12.77 27.93
C TRP A 108 9.73 14.11 28.56
N TYR A 109 10.36 15.03 27.83
CA TYR A 109 10.77 16.31 28.43
C TYR A 109 9.63 17.34 28.51
N THR A 110 8.69 17.30 27.56
CA THR A 110 7.58 18.27 27.49
C THR A 110 6.35 17.85 28.27
N GLN A 111 6.24 16.56 28.62
CA GLN A 111 5.10 15.98 29.35
C GLN A 111 3.76 16.23 28.64
N LEU A 112 3.77 16.26 27.30
CA LEU A 112 2.56 16.44 26.51
C LEU A 112 1.62 15.25 26.72
N ASP A 113 0.48 15.52 27.36
CA ASP A 113 -0.57 14.53 27.57
C ASP A 113 -1.34 14.27 26.27
N ALA A 114 -1.73 13.01 26.07
CA ALA A 114 -2.41 12.54 24.86
C ALA A 114 -1.75 12.96 23.53
N PHE A 115 -0.44 13.18 23.51
CA PHE A 115 0.27 13.56 22.30
C PHE A 115 0.33 12.42 21.29
N SER A 116 -0.13 12.72 20.08
CA SER A 116 -0.07 11.81 18.94
C SER A 116 1.05 12.24 17.98
N PRO A 117 1.88 11.34 17.44
CA PRO A 117 2.86 11.66 16.39
C PRO A 117 2.25 12.36 15.16
N GLU A 118 0.96 12.19 14.91
CA GLU A 118 0.15 12.88 13.90
C GLU A 118 0.02 14.38 14.15
N GLN A 119 0.26 14.86 15.37
CA GLN A 119 0.26 16.29 15.67
C GLN A 119 1.56 16.97 15.20
N ILE A 120 2.56 16.20 14.75
CA ILE A 120 3.77 16.71 14.09
C ILE A 120 3.41 17.05 12.64
N LEU A 121 3.63 18.31 12.25
CA LEU A 121 3.26 18.82 10.93
C LEU A 121 3.93 18.02 9.80
N GLU A 122 5.24 17.78 9.90
CA GLU A 122 6.03 17.04 8.93
C GLU A 122 5.52 15.61 8.78
N SER A 123 5.09 14.97 9.87
CA SER A 123 4.47 13.63 9.84
C SER A 123 3.17 13.60 9.03
N ARG A 124 2.47 14.73 8.87
CA ARG A 124 1.29 14.84 7.98
C ARG A 124 1.70 15.15 6.55
N LEU A 125 2.69 16.03 6.35
CA LEU A 125 3.13 16.47 5.03
C LEU A 125 3.86 15.37 4.25
N TYR A 126 4.57 14.48 4.95
CA TYR A 126 5.36 13.41 4.34
C TYR A 126 4.71 12.02 4.41
N LYS A 127 3.44 11.92 4.84
CA LYS A 127 2.68 10.67 4.68
C LYS A 127 2.46 10.46 3.18
N PRO A 128 3.04 9.42 2.55
CA PRO A 128 2.59 9.03 1.22
C PRO A 128 1.12 8.63 1.34
N GLU A 129 0.29 9.04 0.39
CA GLU A 129 -1.17 8.79 0.34
C GLU A 129 -1.56 7.29 0.49
N ALA A 130 -0.58 6.38 0.49
CA ALA A 130 -0.75 4.94 0.60
C ALA A 130 -0.70 4.36 2.03
N VAL A 131 -0.48 5.14 3.11
CA VAL A 131 -0.43 4.57 4.49
C VAL A 131 -1.06 5.48 5.54
N ALA A 132 -2.29 5.92 5.29
CA ALA A 132 -3.21 6.25 6.37
C ALA A 132 -4.04 5.00 6.64
N ASN A 133 -3.73 4.27 7.73
CA ASN A 133 -4.68 3.55 8.61
C ASN A 133 -4.00 2.43 9.39
N SER A 134 -3.73 2.69 10.66
CA SER A 134 -3.83 1.67 11.72
C SER A 134 -3.78 2.32 13.10
N GLN A 135 -4.92 2.79 13.60
CA GLN A 135 -5.52 2.42 14.89
C GLN A 135 -6.98 2.92 14.95
N ALA A 136 -7.88 2.02 14.52
CA ALA A 136 -9.25 1.79 14.97
C ALA A 136 -10.14 2.96 15.45
N GLU A 137 -10.61 3.80 14.52
CA GLU A 137 -12.04 3.72 14.15
C GLU A 137 -12.15 2.58 13.11
N PRO A 138 -13.25 1.81 13.04
CA PRO A 138 -13.36 0.79 12.01
C PRO A 138 -13.37 1.50 10.66
N HIS A 139 -12.21 1.61 10.03
CA HIS A 139 -12.15 1.90 8.61
C HIS A 139 -12.87 0.75 7.97
N LEU A 140 -14.06 1.05 7.47
CA LEU A 140 -14.81 0.13 6.64
C LEU A 140 -13.81 -0.33 5.57
N THR A 141 -13.52 -1.63 5.55
CA THR A 141 -12.83 -2.19 4.41
C THR A 141 -13.71 -1.95 3.20
N PHE A 142 -13.17 -1.99 1.99
CA PHE A 142 -14.01 -1.95 0.79
C PHE A 142 -15.19 -2.94 0.85
N ILE A 143 -14.99 -4.10 1.49
CA ILE A 143 -16.04 -5.09 1.73
C ILE A 143 -17.11 -4.57 2.69
N ASP A 144 -16.72 -3.91 3.78
CA ASP A 144 -17.67 -3.29 4.72
C ASP A 144 -18.41 -2.09 4.08
N GLU A 145 -17.73 -1.32 3.23
CA GLU A 145 -18.35 -0.22 2.46
C GLU A 145 -19.38 -0.75 1.47
N VAL A 146 -19.07 -1.84 0.75
CA VAL A 146 -20.03 -2.51 -0.15
C VAL A 146 -21.19 -3.13 0.62
N ALA A 147 -20.95 -3.62 1.84
CA ALA A 147 -22.00 -4.19 2.69
C ALA A 147 -22.89 -3.13 3.35
N ALA A 148 -22.47 -1.86 3.38
CA ALA A 148 -23.23 -0.77 3.98
C ALA A 148 -24.53 -0.51 3.20
N SER A 149 -25.56 -0.04 3.90
CA SER A 149 -26.83 0.38 3.29
C SER A 149 -26.74 1.76 2.63
N THR A 150 -25.72 1.94 1.79
CA THR A 150 -25.45 3.15 1.00
C THR A 150 -25.59 2.84 -0.50
N ALA A 151 -25.66 3.89 -1.33
CA ALA A 151 -25.90 3.73 -2.76
C ALA A 151 -24.61 3.38 -3.55
N ALA A 152 -23.45 3.69 -2.99
CA ALA A 152 -22.13 3.34 -3.50
C ALA A 152 -21.16 3.12 -2.30
N PRO A 153 -20.07 2.34 -2.46
CA PRO A 153 -19.71 1.54 -3.65
C PRO A 153 -20.69 0.39 -3.92
N GLY A 154 -20.89 0.07 -5.20
CA GLY A 154 -21.94 -0.86 -5.66
C GLY A 154 -21.40 -2.01 -6.51
N GLY A 155 -22.30 -2.66 -7.27
CA GLY A 155 -21.94 -3.81 -8.11
C GLY A 155 -20.91 -3.51 -9.20
N GLY A 156 -20.91 -2.29 -9.75
CA GLY A 156 -19.90 -1.85 -10.72
C GLY A 156 -18.52 -1.71 -10.08
N SER A 157 -18.45 -1.08 -8.91
CA SER A 157 -17.24 -0.93 -8.10
C SER A 157 -16.67 -2.31 -7.71
N VAL A 158 -17.51 -3.27 -7.30
CA VAL A 158 -17.08 -4.65 -7.01
C VAL A 158 -16.55 -5.35 -8.26
N ALA A 159 -17.17 -5.14 -9.42
CA ALA A 159 -16.68 -5.72 -10.68
C ALA A 159 -15.29 -5.19 -11.04
N ALA A 160 -15.06 -3.89 -10.93
CA ALA A 160 -13.76 -3.25 -11.13
C ALA A 160 -12.71 -3.81 -10.16
N TYR A 161 -13.06 -3.89 -8.87
CA TYR A 161 -12.17 -4.45 -7.83
C TYR A 161 -11.80 -5.91 -8.10
N ALA A 162 -12.76 -6.75 -8.51
CA ALA A 162 -12.50 -8.14 -8.90
C ALA A 162 -11.54 -8.24 -10.10
N GLY A 163 -11.70 -7.37 -11.09
CA GLY A 163 -10.77 -7.27 -12.22
C GLY A 163 -9.35 -6.87 -11.77
N ALA A 164 -9.23 -5.91 -10.86
CA ALA A 164 -7.95 -5.46 -10.31
C ALA A 164 -7.24 -6.58 -9.55
N LEU A 165 -7.97 -7.40 -8.77
CA LEU A 165 -7.43 -8.59 -8.13
C LEU A 165 -6.93 -9.61 -9.17
N GLY A 166 -7.68 -9.81 -10.25
CA GLY A 166 -7.26 -10.64 -11.38
C GLY A 166 -5.93 -10.17 -12.00
N ALA A 167 -5.80 -8.86 -12.22
CA ALA A 167 -4.59 -8.24 -12.75
C ALA A 167 -3.40 -8.38 -11.77
N ALA A 168 -3.64 -8.20 -10.47
CA ALA A 168 -2.61 -8.36 -9.45
C ALA A 168 -2.06 -9.79 -9.40
N LEU A 169 -2.93 -10.81 -9.53
CA LEU A 169 -2.51 -12.21 -9.62
C LEU A 169 -1.69 -12.46 -10.89
N ALA A 170 -2.13 -11.92 -12.04
CA ALA A 170 -1.36 -12.03 -13.28
C ALA A 170 0.05 -11.42 -13.15
N GLU A 171 0.16 -10.22 -12.57
CA GLU A 171 1.44 -9.55 -12.31
C GLU A 171 2.33 -10.37 -11.38
N MET A 172 1.76 -10.94 -10.31
CA MET A 172 2.47 -11.78 -9.35
C MET A 172 3.03 -13.04 -10.02
N VAL A 173 2.22 -13.76 -10.81
CA VAL A 173 2.65 -15.00 -11.49
C VAL A 173 3.76 -14.71 -12.49
N ALA A 174 3.65 -13.62 -13.26
CA ALA A 174 4.72 -13.17 -14.15
C ALA A 174 6.01 -12.89 -13.36
N GLY A 175 5.91 -12.19 -12.22
CA GLY A 175 7.02 -11.91 -11.32
C GLY A 175 7.69 -13.16 -10.73
N LEU A 176 6.91 -14.18 -10.35
CA LEU A 176 7.41 -15.46 -9.83
C LEU A 176 8.09 -16.33 -10.90
N THR A 177 7.87 -16.02 -12.18
CA THR A 177 8.42 -16.74 -13.32
C THR A 177 9.75 -16.16 -13.78
N ILE A 178 9.89 -14.84 -13.75
CA ILE A 178 11.12 -14.11 -14.16
C ILE A 178 12.32 -14.54 -13.31
N GLY A 179 13.49 -14.71 -13.96
CA GLY A 179 14.75 -15.06 -13.29
C GLY A 179 14.87 -16.54 -12.89
N LYS A 180 13.86 -17.37 -13.20
CA LYS A 180 13.92 -18.82 -13.01
C LYS A 180 14.58 -19.48 -14.22
N LYS A 181 15.68 -20.22 -14.00
CA LYS A 181 16.41 -20.93 -15.07
C LYS A 181 15.52 -21.80 -15.97
N LYS A 182 14.50 -22.45 -15.42
CA LYS A 182 13.55 -23.30 -16.17
C LYS A 182 12.67 -22.50 -17.16
N TYR A 183 12.50 -21.20 -16.94
CA TYR A 183 11.59 -20.32 -17.67
C TYR A 183 12.33 -19.20 -18.40
N ALA A 184 13.63 -19.39 -18.67
CA ALA A 184 14.47 -18.37 -19.32
C ALA A 184 13.98 -18.01 -20.73
N GLU A 185 13.40 -18.96 -21.47
CA GLU A 185 12.90 -18.75 -22.83
C GLU A 185 11.68 -17.81 -22.88
N VAL A 186 10.89 -17.75 -21.80
CA VAL A 186 9.68 -16.93 -21.71
C VAL A 186 9.91 -15.65 -20.91
N GLU A 187 11.14 -15.37 -20.47
CA GLU A 187 11.41 -14.28 -19.54
C GLU A 187 11.03 -12.89 -20.10
N ALA A 188 11.33 -12.63 -21.39
CA ALA A 188 10.97 -11.38 -22.03
C ALA A 188 9.44 -11.18 -22.13
N GLU A 189 8.71 -12.26 -22.43
CA GLU A 189 7.25 -12.25 -22.46
C GLU A 189 6.67 -12.02 -21.06
N MET A 190 7.21 -12.67 -20.02
CA MET A 190 6.77 -12.48 -18.64
C MET A 190 7.04 -11.05 -18.15
N GLN A 191 8.13 -10.42 -18.57
CA GLN A 191 8.38 -9.00 -18.29
C GLN A 191 7.31 -8.10 -18.93
N ALA A 192 6.96 -8.35 -20.20
CA ALA A 192 5.92 -7.61 -20.90
C ALA A 192 4.55 -7.81 -20.23
N ILE A 193 4.18 -9.06 -19.92
CA ILE A 193 2.93 -9.38 -19.21
C ILE A 193 2.88 -8.67 -17.86
N ARG A 194 3.98 -8.67 -17.10
CA ARG A 194 4.04 -8.01 -15.79
C ARG A 194 3.75 -6.51 -15.87
N VAL A 195 4.31 -5.83 -16.88
CA VAL A 195 4.07 -4.40 -17.11
C VAL A 195 2.60 -4.16 -17.45
N GLN A 196 2.06 -4.90 -18.43
CA GLN A 196 0.67 -4.77 -18.85
C GLN A 196 -0.32 -5.08 -17.72
N ALA A 197 -0.07 -6.13 -16.93
CA ALA A 197 -0.87 -6.49 -15.78
C ALA A 197 -0.83 -5.38 -14.70
N GLY A 198 0.33 -4.77 -14.47
CA GLY A 198 0.47 -3.66 -13.54
C GLY A 198 -0.26 -2.39 -13.99
N GLU A 199 -0.31 -2.12 -15.30
CA GLU A 199 -1.10 -1.03 -15.89
C GLU A 199 -2.61 -1.30 -15.75
N LEU A 200 -3.06 -2.48 -16.15
CA LEU A 200 -4.47 -2.89 -16.03
C LEU A 200 -4.94 -2.93 -14.58
N ARG A 201 -4.07 -3.32 -13.63
CA ARG A 201 -4.38 -3.25 -12.21
C ARG A 201 -4.70 -1.82 -11.79
N ARG A 202 -3.85 -0.85 -12.16
CA ARG A 202 -4.08 0.56 -11.82
C ARG A 202 -5.35 1.12 -12.47
N GLU A 203 -5.58 0.78 -13.74
CA GLU A 203 -6.79 1.17 -14.48
C GLU A 203 -8.05 0.62 -13.78
N LEU A 204 -8.08 -0.67 -13.45
CA LEU A 204 -9.21 -1.32 -12.79
C LEU A 204 -9.38 -0.89 -11.33
N THR A 205 -8.30 -0.52 -10.64
CA THR A 205 -8.40 0.10 -9.30
C THR A 205 -9.03 1.49 -9.39
N SER A 206 -8.63 2.34 -10.34
CA SER A 206 -9.26 3.64 -10.57
C SER A 206 -10.74 3.51 -10.91
N ALA A 207 -11.10 2.48 -11.68
CA ALA A 207 -12.47 2.23 -12.10
C ALA A 207 -13.44 1.96 -10.92
N VAL A 208 -12.93 1.61 -9.73
CA VAL A 208 -13.75 1.49 -8.50
C VAL A 208 -14.32 2.86 -8.12
N ASP A 209 -13.46 3.88 -8.08
CA ASP A 209 -13.82 5.24 -7.73
C ASP A 209 -14.60 5.92 -8.87
N ASP A 210 -14.23 5.63 -10.12
CA ASP A 210 -14.92 6.17 -11.30
C ASP A 210 -16.39 5.71 -11.36
N ASP A 211 -16.69 4.45 -11.00
CA ASP A 211 -18.05 3.92 -10.92
C ASP A 211 -18.89 4.64 -9.85
N ALA A 212 -18.31 4.86 -8.66
CA ALA A 212 -18.96 5.62 -7.60
C ALA A 212 -19.21 7.08 -8.02
N ALA A 213 -18.23 7.71 -8.68
CA ALA A 213 -18.35 9.08 -9.16
C ALA A 213 -19.43 9.23 -10.26
N ALA A 214 -19.53 8.26 -11.17
CA ALA A 214 -20.58 8.29 -12.19
C ALA A 214 -21.97 8.06 -11.62
N PHE A 215 -22.10 7.20 -10.61
CA PHE A 215 -23.35 7.05 -9.88
C PHE A 215 -23.80 8.38 -9.26
N GLU A 216 -22.90 9.06 -8.55
CA GLU A 216 -23.18 10.38 -7.98
C GLU A 216 -23.52 11.43 -9.04
N ALA A 217 -22.85 11.40 -10.20
CA ALA A 217 -23.16 12.29 -11.31
C ALA A 217 -24.60 12.09 -11.85
N VAL A 218 -25.04 10.83 -11.97
CA VAL A 218 -26.42 10.50 -12.36
C VAL A 218 -27.41 11.02 -11.30
N MET A 219 -27.14 10.78 -10.03
CA MET A 219 -27.98 11.27 -8.93
C MET A 219 -28.03 12.80 -8.87
N GLY A 220 -26.91 13.47 -9.12
CA GLY A 220 -26.82 14.92 -9.25
C GLY A 220 -27.68 15.46 -10.41
N ALA A 221 -27.63 14.82 -11.57
CA ALA A 221 -28.46 15.19 -12.72
C ALA A 221 -29.96 15.08 -12.42
N PHE A 222 -30.39 14.06 -11.67
CA PHE A 222 -31.78 13.93 -11.24
C PHE A 222 -32.25 15.03 -10.27
N LYS A 223 -31.33 15.63 -9.51
CA LYS A 223 -31.61 16.72 -8.54
C LYS A 223 -31.70 18.11 -9.18
N LEU A 224 -31.39 18.26 -10.47
CA LEU A 224 -31.48 19.55 -11.16
C LEU A 224 -32.91 20.13 -11.13
N PRO A 225 -33.06 21.48 -11.14
CA PRO A 225 -34.34 22.18 -11.22
C PRO A 225 -35.19 21.73 -12.42
N LYS A 226 -36.51 21.89 -12.33
CA LYS A 226 -37.48 21.42 -13.34
C LYS A 226 -38.74 22.28 -13.47
N GLU A 227 -38.69 23.51 -12.98
CA GLU A 227 -39.83 24.42 -12.88
C GLU A 227 -40.11 25.12 -14.21
N THR A 228 -39.09 25.38 -15.03
CA THR A 228 -39.22 25.99 -16.37
C THR A 228 -38.96 25.00 -17.51
N GLU A 229 -39.46 25.29 -18.72
CA GLU A 229 -39.19 24.47 -19.92
C GLU A 229 -37.69 24.36 -20.24
N GLU A 230 -36.94 25.46 -20.06
CA GLU A 230 -35.48 25.48 -20.19
C GLU A 230 -34.81 24.55 -19.16
N GLN A 231 -35.25 24.60 -17.91
CA GLN A 231 -34.74 23.71 -16.86
C GLN A 231 -35.07 22.24 -17.14
N GLN A 232 -36.29 21.94 -17.60
CA GLN A 232 -36.69 20.58 -17.97
C GLN A 232 -35.83 20.03 -19.11
N THR A 233 -35.56 20.85 -20.13
CA THR A 233 -34.71 20.46 -21.27
C THR A 233 -33.27 20.22 -20.83
N ALA A 234 -32.69 21.16 -20.06
CA ALA A 234 -31.33 21.03 -19.55
C ALA A 234 -31.17 19.81 -18.62
N ARG A 235 -32.15 19.58 -17.73
CA ARG A 235 -32.18 18.42 -16.85
C ARG A 235 -32.25 17.11 -17.62
N LYS A 236 -33.08 17.04 -18.67
CA LYS A 236 -33.19 15.85 -19.52
C LYS A 236 -31.87 15.54 -20.23
N ALA A 237 -31.22 16.56 -20.78
CA ALA A 237 -29.91 16.42 -21.41
C ALA A 237 -28.83 15.95 -20.42
N ALA A 238 -28.80 16.54 -19.22
CA ALA A 238 -27.85 16.17 -18.16
C ALA A 238 -28.04 14.71 -17.70
N ILE A 239 -29.29 14.27 -17.49
CA ILE A 239 -29.60 12.87 -17.12
C ILE A 239 -29.13 11.93 -18.24
N HIS A 240 -29.44 12.26 -19.51
CA HIS A 240 -29.02 11.44 -20.63
C HIS A 240 -27.49 11.29 -20.70
N MET A 241 -26.75 12.39 -20.63
CA MET A 241 -25.29 12.37 -20.66
C MET A 241 -24.68 11.61 -19.48
N ALA A 242 -25.18 11.85 -18.26
CA ALA A 242 -24.69 11.18 -17.06
C ALA A 242 -24.95 9.66 -17.13
N THR A 243 -26.13 9.23 -17.57
CA THR A 243 -26.47 7.81 -17.70
C THR A 243 -25.66 7.11 -18.80
N VAL A 244 -25.42 7.78 -19.94
CA VAL A 244 -24.52 7.26 -20.98
C VAL A 244 -23.11 7.08 -20.44
N ASN A 245 -22.58 8.08 -19.70
CA ASN A 245 -21.28 7.96 -19.05
C ASN A 245 -21.23 6.81 -18.02
N ALA A 246 -22.27 6.67 -17.19
CA ALA A 246 -22.39 5.57 -16.23
C ALA A 246 -22.49 4.19 -16.90
N ALA A 247 -22.90 4.10 -18.17
CA ALA A 247 -22.81 2.87 -18.94
C ALA A 247 -21.41 2.62 -19.54
N HIS A 248 -20.64 3.69 -19.80
CA HIS A 248 -19.29 3.58 -20.40
C HIS A 248 -18.28 3.01 -19.42
N ILE A 249 -18.30 3.46 -18.16
CA ILE A 249 -17.36 3.00 -17.13
C ILE A 249 -17.35 1.47 -16.97
N PRO A 250 -18.50 0.80 -16.73
CA PRO A 250 -18.51 -0.65 -16.63
C PRO A 250 -18.18 -1.34 -17.97
N LEU A 251 -18.44 -0.72 -19.13
CA LEU A 251 -18.02 -1.27 -20.42
C LEU A 251 -16.49 -1.26 -20.56
N ASP A 252 -15.83 -0.19 -20.09
CA ASP A 252 -14.38 -0.10 -20.08
C ASP A 252 -13.77 -1.06 -19.04
N THR A 253 -14.42 -1.26 -17.90
CA THR A 253 -14.09 -2.35 -16.96
C THR A 253 -14.15 -3.72 -17.62
N VAL A 254 -15.18 -4.01 -18.45
CA VAL A 254 -15.25 -5.28 -19.21
C VAL A 254 -14.07 -5.43 -20.18
N LYS A 255 -13.67 -4.35 -20.87
CA LYS A 255 -12.54 -4.37 -21.81
C LYS A 255 -11.22 -4.60 -21.09
N ALA A 256 -10.96 -3.88 -20.02
CA ALA A 256 -9.74 -4.04 -19.21
C ALA A 256 -9.68 -5.43 -18.60
N ALA A 257 -10.78 -5.93 -18.04
CA ALA A 257 -10.88 -7.29 -17.54
C ALA A 257 -10.62 -8.32 -18.66
N LEU A 258 -11.19 -8.18 -19.86
CA LEU A 258 -10.91 -9.12 -20.95
C LEU A 258 -9.41 -9.19 -21.28
N LYS A 259 -8.70 -8.05 -21.31
CA LYS A 259 -7.23 -8.02 -21.49
C LYS A 259 -6.51 -8.78 -20.37
N VAL A 260 -6.92 -8.59 -19.11
CA VAL A 260 -6.36 -9.36 -17.98
C VAL A 260 -6.59 -10.87 -18.18
N MET A 261 -7.75 -11.26 -18.69
CA MET A 261 -8.07 -12.67 -18.94
C MET A 261 -7.19 -13.27 -20.04
N GLU A 262 -6.88 -12.48 -21.08
CA GLU A 262 -5.91 -12.84 -22.12
C GLU A 262 -4.50 -13.02 -21.54
N LEU A 263 -4.06 -12.13 -20.65
CA LEU A 263 -2.79 -12.29 -19.91
C LEU A 263 -2.78 -13.56 -19.07
N ALA A 264 -3.87 -13.84 -18.35
CA ALA A 264 -3.99 -15.03 -17.53
C ALA A 264 -3.90 -16.31 -18.38
N ALA A 265 -4.48 -16.33 -19.58
CA ALA A 265 -4.36 -17.48 -20.49
C ALA A 265 -2.91 -17.76 -20.90
N MET A 266 -2.13 -16.72 -21.22
CA MET A 266 -0.70 -16.86 -21.52
C MET A 266 0.08 -17.37 -20.30
N LEU A 267 -0.24 -16.88 -19.10
CA LEU A 267 0.41 -17.32 -17.87
C LEU A 267 0.11 -18.79 -17.55
N VAL A 268 -1.14 -19.23 -17.69
CA VAL A 268 -1.53 -20.63 -17.48
C VAL A 268 -0.78 -21.56 -18.43
N LYS A 269 -0.50 -21.11 -19.65
CA LYS A 269 0.23 -21.88 -20.66
C LYS A 269 1.73 -21.96 -20.42
N ASP A 270 2.38 -20.84 -20.10
CA ASP A 270 3.84 -20.73 -20.22
C ASP A 270 4.57 -20.35 -18.91
N ALA A 271 3.86 -19.80 -17.91
CA ALA A 271 4.48 -19.30 -16.68
C ALA A 271 4.88 -20.40 -15.68
N ASN A 272 5.38 -20.01 -14.50
CA ASN A 272 5.77 -20.92 -13.44
C ASN A 272 4.62 -21.89 -13.06
N LEU A 273 4.84 -23.19 -13.25
CA LEU A 273 3.84 -24.24 -13.02
C LEU A 273 3.35 -24.26 -11.56
N ASN A 274 4.23 -23.91 -10.60
CA ASN A 274 3.87 -23.88 -9.19
C ASN A 274 2.93 -22.72 -8.82
N ALA A 275 2.76 -21.76 -9.73
CA ALA A 275 1.87 -20.60 -9.56
C ALA A 275 0.68 -20.66 -10.55
N ILE A 276 0.43 -21.82 -11.19
CA ILE A 276 -0.66 -21.98 -12.14
C ILE A 276 -2.04 -21.74 -11.49
N SER A 277 -2.22 -22.15 -10.23
CA SER A 277 -3.45 -21.92 -9.47
C SER A 277 -3.75 -20.43 -9.26
N ASP A 278 -2.72 -19.61 -9.13
CA ASP A 278 -2.87 -18.16 -8.98
C ASP A 278 -3.29 -17.51 -10.30
N ALA A 279 -2.73 -17.96 -11.43
CA ALA A 279 -3.16 -17.50 -12.75
C ALA A 279 -4.62 -17.89 -13.05
N MET A 280 -5.02 -19.10 -12.66
CA MET A 280 -6.40 -19.59 -12.77
C MET A 280 -7.37 -18.79 -11.91
N SER A 281 -6.98 -18.52 -10.66
CA SER A 281 -7.76 -17.67 -9.75
C SER A 281 -7.92 -16.27 -10.32
N GLY A 282 -6.85 -15.73 -10.92
CA GLY A 282 -6.89 -14.44 -11.61
C GLY A 282 -7.86 -14.44 -12.79
N ALA A 283 -7.86 -15.49 -13.62
CA ALA A 283 -8.82 -15.64 -14.71
C ALA A 283 -10.27 -15.73 -14.22
N ALA A 284 -10.52 -16.46 -13.13
CA ALA A 284 -11.86 -16.60 -12.54
C ALA A 284 -12.39 -15.26 -11.98
N MET A 285 -11.56 -14.51 -11.24
CA MET A 285 -11.91 -13.17 -10.75
C MET A 285 -12.22 -12.22 -11.91
N THR A 286 -11.43 -12.31 -12.97
CA THR A 286 -11.62 -11.50 -14.17
C THR A 286 -12.91 -11.86 -14.93
N ARG A 287 -13.28 -13.14 -14.98
CA ARG A 287 -14.57 -13.54 -15.56
C ARG A 287 -15.76 -13.05 -14.73
N ALA A 288 -15.64 -13.07 -13.40
CA ALA A 288 -16.64 -12.47 -12.51
C ALA A 288 -16.76 -10.96 -12.78
N ALA A 289 -15.64 -10.25 -12.94
CA ALA A 289 -15.61 -8.83 -13.30
C ALA A 289 -16.34 -8.54 -14.62
N ILE A 290 -16.03 -9.29 -15.69
CA ILE A 290 -16.69 -9.14 -17.01
C ILE A 290 -18.20 -9.31 -16.88
N THR A 291 -18.63 -10.34 -16.14
CA THR A 291 -20.05 -10.66 -15.97
C THR A 291 -20.77 -9.57 -15.17
N ALA A 292 -20.21 -9.19 -14.03
CA ALA A 292 -20.79 -8.20 -13.12
C ALA A 292 -20.83 -6.80 -13.74
N ALA A 293 -19.74 -6.36 -14.37
CA ALA A 293 -19.71 -5.08 -15.09
C ALA A 293 -20.69 -5.10 -16.28
N GLY A 294 -20.80 -6.23 -17.00
CA GLY A 294 -21.79 -6.42 -18.06
C GLY A 294 -23.24 -6.26 -17.59
N TYR A 295 -23.58 -6.61 -16.34
CA TYR A 295 -24.90 -6.31 -15.79
C TYR A 295 -25.12 -4.81 -15.59
N ASN A 296 -24.12 -4.10 -15.07
CA ASN A 296 -24.18 -2.65 -14.85
C ASN A 296 -24.32 -1.87 -16.15
N VAL A 297 -23.60 -2.26 -17.22
CA VAL A 297 -23.81 -1.70 -18.57
C VAL A 297 -25.28 -1.82 -18.99
N ARG A 298 -25.86 -3.02 -18.88
CA ARG A 298 -27.26 -3.28 -19.30
C ARG A 298 -28.27 -2.49 -18.49
N ILE A 299 -28.07 -2.37 -17.18
CA ILE A 299 -28.96 -1.63 -16.29
C ILE A 299 -28.96 -0.13 -16.64
N ASN A 300 -27.77 0.46 -16.80
CA ASN A 300 -27.65 1.88 -17.16
C ASN A 300 -28.21 2.16 -18.57
N LEU A 301 -27.98 1.28 -19.54
CA LEU A 301 -28.56 1.46 -20.87
C LEU A 301 -30.08 1.27 -20.91
N ASN A 302 -30.62 0.40 -20.05
CA ASN A 302 -32.07 0.19 -19.97
C ASN A 302 -32.80 1.37 -19.27
N SER A 303 -32.09 2.19 -18.50
CA SER A 303 -32.66 3.39 -17.86
C SER A 303 -32.68 4.62 -18.78
N LEU A 304 -32.05 4.54 -19.97
CA LEU A 304 -32.15 5.58 -20.99
C LEU A 304 -33.55 5.59 -21.63
N GLU A 305 -34.11 6.79 -21.81
CA GLU A 305 -35.34 6.97 -22.60
C GLU A 305 -35.14 6.58 -24.07
N ASP A 306 -34.02 7.02 -24.66
CA ASP A 306 -33.61 6.64 -26.00
C ASP A 306 -32.64 5.45 -25.94
N LYS A 307 -33.16 4.27 -26.25
CA LYS A 307 -32.38 3.02 -26.25
C LYS A 307 -31.39 2.92 -27.41
N SER A 308 -31.58 3.69 -28.49
CA SER A 308 -30.71 3.64 -29.66
C SER A 308 -29.28 4.07 -29.33
N ALA A 309 -29.12 5.00 -28.37
CA ALA A 309 -27.83 5.44 -27.86
C ALA A 309 -26.97 4.29 -27.28
N GLY A 310 -27.61 3.24 -26.75
CA GLY A 310 -26.94 2.09 -26.14
C GLY A 310 -26.67 0.90 -27.07
N GLU A 311 -27.22 0.88 -28.29
CA GLU A 311 -27.18 -0.31 -29.15
C GLU A 311 -25.75 -0.74 -29.52
N LYS A 312 -24.90 0.23 -29.83
CA LYS A 312 -23.48 -0.02 -30.14
C LYS A 312 -22.75 -0.64 -28.94
N MET A 313 -23.00 -0.12 -27.74
CA MET A 313 -22.39 -0.61 -26.50
C MET A 313 -22.87 -2.03 -26.16
N LEU A 314 -24.16 -2.32 -26.35
CA LEU A 314 -24.71 -3.67 -26.14
C LEU A 314 -24.14 -4.68 -27.14
N LYS A 315 -23.95 -4.27 -28.40
CA LYS A 315 -23.31 -5.12 -29.41
C LYS A 315 -21.85 -5.39 -29.05
N GLU A 316 -21.11 -4.37 -28.66
CA GLU A 316 -19.72 -4.48 -28.23
C GLU A 316 -19.59 -5.40 -27.01
N LEU A 317 -20.42 -5.19 -25.98
CA LEU A 317 -20.46 -6.03 -24.78
C LEU A 317 -20.68 -7.51 -25.11
N LYS A 318 -21.65 -7.83 -25.98
CA LYS A 318 -21.91 -9.21 -26.40
C LYS A 318 -20.71 -9.86 -27.08
N GLU A 319 -19.94 -9.11 -27.88
CA GLU A 319 -18.75 -9.64 -28.53
C GLU A 319 -17.60 -9.84 -27.53
N LEU A 320 -17.46 -8.96 -26.53
CA LEU A 320 -16.48 -9.12 -25.45
C LEU A 320 -16.80 -10.34 -24.57
N GLU A 321 -18.07 -10.56 -24.22
CA GLU A 321 -18.51 -11.75 -23.46
C GLU A 321 -18.24 -13.05 -24.22
N LYS A 322 -18.53 -13.10 -25.53
CA LYS A 322 -18.20 -14.28 -26.36
C LYS A 322 -16.70 -14.57 -26.39
N LYS A 323 -15.86 -13.53 -26.44
CA LYS A 323 -14.40 -13.70 -26.35
C LYS A 323 -13.99 -14.25 -25.00
N ALA A 324 -14.55 -13.73 -23.92
CA ALA A 324 -14.31 -14.23 -22.56
C ALA A 324 -14.71 -15.72 -22.42
N ASP A 325 -15.84 -16.13 -23.00
CA ASP A 325 -16.28 -17.54 -23.03
C ASP A 325 -15.26 -18.45 -23.73
N LYS A 326 -14.69 -17.98 -24.84
CA LYS A 326 -13.70 -18.73 -25.60
C LYS A 326 -12.40 -18.88 -24.80
N ILE A 327 -11.91 -17.78 -24.21
CA ILE A 327 -10.69 -17.77 -23.41
C ILE A 327 -10.85 -18.65 -22.16
N GLU A 328 -12.01 -18.61 -21.50
CA GLU A 328 -12.25 -19.45 -20.32
C GLU A 328 -12.14 -20.94 -20.66
N LYS A 329 -12.71 -21.36 -21.80
CA LYS A 329 -12.61 -22.76 -22.28
C LYS A 329 -11.17 -23.14 -22.59
N GLU A 330 -10.40 -22.24 -23.18
CA GLU A 330 -8.97 -22.46 -23.46
C GLU A 330 -8.17 -22.62 -22.18
N ILE A 331 -8.37 -21.72 -21.21
CA ILE A 331 -7.74 -21.77 -19.90
C ILE A 331 -8.03 -23.09 -19.17
N ARG A 332 -9.30 -23.53 -19.15
CA ARG A 332 -9.70 -24.81 -18.53
C ARG A 332 -9.04 -26.00 -19.22
N LYS A 333 -8.98 -26.00 -20.56
CA LYS A 333 -8.31 -27.05 -21.31
C LYS A 333 -6.80 -27.10 -21.00
N THR A 334 -6.13 -25.96 -21.00
CA THR A 334 -4.69 -25.88 -20.69
C THR A 334 -4.41 -26.31 -19.26
N MET A 335 -5.32 -26.06 -18.32
CA MET A 335 -5.23 -26.57 -16.95
C MET A 335 -5.23 -28.10 -16.91
N GLU A 336 -6.17 -28.76 -17.60
CA GLU A 336 -6.22 -30.23 -17.64
C GLU A 336 -4.92 -30.82 -18.21
N GLU A 337 -4.39 -30.20 -19.26
CA GLU A 337 -3.17 -30.65 -19.96
C GLU A 337 -1.88 -30.38 -19.16
N ARG A 338 -1.79 -29.25 -18.45
CA ARG A 338 -0.55 -28.76 -17.83
C ARG A 338 -0.54 -28.88 -16.31
N GLY A 339 -1.66 -28.59 -15.66
CA GLY A 339 -1.84 -28.62 -14.22
C GLY A 339 -2.11 -30.03 -13.67
N GLY A 340 -2.57 -30.96 -14.51
CA GLY A 340 -2.89 -32.33 -14.11
C GLY A 340 -4.13 -32.42 -13.21
N VAL A 341 -5.02 -31.43 -13.32
CA VAL A 341 -6.29 -31.30 -12.57
C VAL A 341 -7.41 -31.01 -13.56
#